data_AF-A0A5R2MUA2-F1
#
_entry.id   AF-A0A5R2MUA2-F1
#
_cell.length_a   1.000
_cell.length_b   1.000
_cell.length_c   1.000
_cell.angle_alpha   90.00
_cell.angle_beta   90.00
_cell.angle_gamma   90.00
#
_symmetry.space_group_name_H-M   'P 1'
#
loop_
_entity.id
_entity.type
_entity.pdbx_description
1 polymer ?
#
loop_
_entity_poly.entity_id
_entity_poly.type
_entity_poly.pdbx_seq_one_letter_code
_entity_poly.pdbx_strand_id
1 'polypeptide(L)' 'RPILLHGVDGTAWPFVELARQKRWSTRVGLEDGKTLTDGTVAKDNAQIVAAAAAIFRSTS' A
#
# COMPACT_ATOMS: atom_id res chain seq x y z
N ARG A 1 -8.72 -18.61 -5.58
CA ARG A 1 -7.67 -18.03 -6.46
C ARG A 1 -7.00 -16.90 -5.69
N PRO A 2 -5.65 -16.82 -5.66
CA PRO A 2 -4.96 -15.66 -5.09
C PRO A 2 -5.25 -14.43 -5.96
N ILE A 3 -5.51 -13.28 -5.32
CA ILE A 3 -5.72 -11.98 -5.97
C ILE A 3 -4.68 -11.02 -5.40
N LEU A 4 -4.01 -10.29 -6.30
CA LEU A 4 -3.13 -9.17 -5.98
C LEU A 4 -3.77 -7.90 -6.54
N LEU A 5 -4.01 -6.91 -5.68
CA LEU A 5 -4.53 -5.61 -6.06
C LEU A 5 -3.38 -4.59 -6.13
N HIS A 6 -3.19 -4.02 -7.32
CA HIS A 6 -2.15 -3.04 -7.63
C HIS A 6 -2.81 -1.70 -7.94
N GLY A 7 -2.35 -0.62 -7.31
CA GLY A 7 -2.73 0.76 -7.64
C GLY A 7 -1.49 1.60 -7.95
N VAL A 8 -1.66 2.66 -8.75
CA VAL A 8 -0.62 3.64 -9.08
C VAL A 8 -1.02 5.05 -8.63
N ASP A 9 -0.04 5.87 -8.26
CA ASP A 9 -0.18 7.25 -7.81
C ASP A 9 -1.34 7.41 -6.80
N GLY A 10 -2.36 8.19 -7.14
CA GLY A 10 -3.52 8.45 -6.27
C GLY A 10 -4.32 7.21 -5.87
N THR A 11 -4.11 6.07 -6.53
CA THR A 11 -4.78 4.80 -6.20
C THR A 11 -3.94 3.85 -5.37
N ALA A 12 -2.63 4.10 -5.18
CA ALA A 12 -1.73 3.19 -4.47
C ALA A 12 -2.23 2.89 -3.05
N TRP A 13 -2.47 3.92 -2.23
CA TRP A 13 -2.92 3.72 -0.84
C TRP A 13 -4.37 3.27 -0.68
N PRO A 14 -5.36 3.84 -1.42
CA PRO A 14 -6.73 3.30 -1.39
C PRO A 14 -6.80 1.81 -1.71
N PHE A 15 -5.93 1.32 -2.61
CA PHE A 15 -5.92 -0.10 -2.98
C PHE A 15 -5.21 -0.98 -1.97
N VAL A 16 -4.21 -0.47 -1.22
CA VAL A 16 -3.65 -1.19 -0.05
C VAL A 16 -4.74 -1.43 0.99
N GLU A 17 -5.55 -0.42 1.31
CA GLU A 17 -6.65 -0.56 2.27
C GLU A 17 -7.75 -1.50 1.76
N LEU A 18 -8.15 -1.36 0.49
CA LEU A 18 -9.13 -2.26 -0.11
C LEU A 18 -8.63 -3.72 -0.14
N ALA A 19 -7.35 -3.94 -0.46
CA ALA A 19 -6.74 -5.26 -0.44
C ALA A 19 -6.81 -5.89 0.95
N ARG A 20 -6.49 -5.13 2.00
CA ARG A 20 -6.64 -5.57 3.40
C ARG A 20 -8.09 -5.97 3.70
N GLN A 21 -9.05 -5.11 3.40
CA GLN A 21 -10.48 -5.36 3.65
C GLN A 21 -11.00 -6.62 2.94
N LYS A 22 -10.52 -6.87 1.72
CA LYS A 22 -10.90 -8.04 0.92
C LYS A 22 -10.07 -9.29 1.20
N ARG A 23 -9.06 -9.20 2.10
CA ARG A 23 -8.08 -10.26 2.37
C ARG A 23 -7.35 -10.72 1.11
N TRP A 24 -6.93 -9.76 0.29
CA TRP A 24 -6.13 -9.94 -0.91
C TRP A 24 -4.69 -9.49 -0.68
N SER A 25 -3.78 -9.91 -1.55
CA SER A 25 -2.43 -9.37 -1.59
C SER A 25 -2.43 -7.97 -2.22
N THR A 26 -1.40 -7.17 -1.92
CA THR A 26 -1.17 -5.88 -2.56
C THR A 26 0.28 -5.74 -3.00
N ARG A 27 0.55 -4.79 -3.89
CA ARG A 27 1.89 -4.39 -4.32
C ARG A 27 2.06 -2.91 -4.04
N VAL A 28 3.26 -2.55 -3.57
CA VAL A 28 3.69 -1.17 -3.31
C VAL A 28 5.17 -1.01 -3.63
N GLY A 29 5.56 0.20 -4.02
CA GLY A 29 6.94 0.61 -4.27
C GLY A 29 7.00 2.00 -4.91
N LEU A 30 8.20 2.60 -4.98
CA LEU A 30 8.46 3.91 -5.59
C LEU A 30 8.05 3.99 -7.07
N GLU A 31 7.96 2.84 -7.73
CA GLU A 31 7.45 2.65 -9.09
C GLU A 31 5.92 2.80 -9.18
N ASP A 32 5.20 2.48 -8.10
CA ASP A 32 3.74 2.54 -8.03
C ASP A 32 3.28 3.88 -7.41
N GLY A 33 4.10 4.52 -6.57
CA GLY A 33 3.83 5.84 -5.99
C GLY A 33 4.93 6.27 -5.02
N LYS A 34 5.20 7.58 -4.95
CA LYS A 34 6.32 8.13 -4.17
C LYS A 34 5.95 8.73 -2.83
N THR A 35 4.66 8.95 -2.58
CA THR A 35 4.16 9.56 -1.33
C THR A 35 3.61 8.49 -0.39
N LEU A 36 3.64 8.76 0.91
CA LEU A 36 2.92 8.03 1.94
C LEU A 36 1.46 8.48 2.01
N THR A 37 0.66 7.87 2.88
CA THR A 37 -0.77 8.18 3.06
C THR A 37 -1.05 9.63 3.47
N ASP A 38 -0.08 10.28 4.11
CA ASP A 38 -0.13 11.68 4.54
C ASP A 38 0.38 12.66 3.47
N GLY A 39 0.81 12.17 2.30
CA GLY A 39 1.40 12.96 1.23
C GLY A 39 2.91 13.18 1.35
N THR A 40 3.55 12.75 2.44
CA THR A 40 5.01 12.85 2.62
C THR A 40 5.73 11.99 1.58
N VAL A 41 6.77 12.51 0.92
CA VAL A 41 7.58 11.71 -0.01
C VAL A 41 8.36 10.65 0.77
N ALA A 42 8.21 9.39 0.37
CA ALA A 42 8.92 8.27 0.98
C ALA A 42 10.42 8.32 0.64
N LYS A 43 11.26 8.04 1.63
CA LYS A 43 12.73 8.02 1.48
C LYS A 43 13.21 6.83 0.64
N ASP A 44 12.53 5.69 0.74
CA ASP A 44 12.89 4.42 0.11
C ASP A 44 11.69 3.46 0.06
N ASN A 45 11.84 2.33 -0.64
CA ASN A 45 10.84 1.27 -0.69
C ASN A 45 10.57 0.65 0.70
N ALA A 46 11.56 0.62 1.60
CA ALA A 46 11.38 0.01 2.92
C ALA A 46 10.36 0.80 3.75
N GLN A 47 10.35 2.13 3.66
CA GLN A 47 9.36 2.99 4.30
C GLN A 47 7.95 2.74 3.74
N ILE A 48 7.81 2.60 2.42
CA ILE A 48 6.53 2.30 1.77
C ILE A 48 6.01 0.94 2.24
N VAL A 49 6.85 -0.10 2.23
CA VAL A 49 6.50 -1.45 2.69
C VAL A 49 6.11 -1.44 4.16
N ALA A 50 6.83 -0.72 5.02
CA ALA A 50 6.51 -0.63 6.44
C ALA A 50 5.13 0.00 6.69
N ALA A 51 4.78 1.06 5.95
CA ALA A 51 3.48 1.70 6.02
C ALA A 51 2.35 0.78 5.53
N ALA A 52 2.52 0.11 4.39
CA ALA A 52 1.55 -0.87 3.90
C ALA A 52 1.37 -2.05 4.88
N ALA A 53 2.46 -2.54 5.46
CA ALA A 53 2.40 -3.61 6.45
C ALA A 53 1.74 -3.16 7.76
N ALA A 54 1.85 -1.89 8.15
CA ALA A 54 1.13 -1.34 9.30
C ALA A 54 -0.39 -1.35 9.05
N ILE A 55 -0.85 -1.00 7.83
CA ILE A 55 -2.26 -1.13 7.42
C ILE A 55 -2.72 -2.59 7.57
N PHE A 56 -1.96 -3.55 7.03
CA PHE A 56 -2.29 -4.98 7.12
C PHE A 56 -2.32 -5.54 8.54
N ARG A 57 -1.52 -4.98 9.45
CA ARG A 57 -1.48 -5.37 10.87
C ARG A 57 -2.53 -4.66 11.73
N SER A 58 -3.13 -3.58 11.24
CA SER A 58 -4.15 -2.86 12.00
C SER A 58 -5.37 -3.75 12.23
N THR A 59 -5.71 -3.95 13.49
CA THR A 59 -6.98 -4.57 13.88
C THR A 59 -8.07 -3.54 13.69
N SER A 60 -8.97 -3.79 12.73
CA SER A 60 -10.27 -3.11 12.70
C SER A 60 -11.12 -3.56 13.89
#